data_AF-A0A1H4MD50-F1
#
_entry.id   AF-A0A1H4MD50-F1
#
_cell.length_a   1.000
_cell.length_b   1.000
_cell.length_c   1.000
_cell.angle_alpha   90.00
_cell.angle_beta   90.00
_cell.angle_gamma   90.00
#
_symmetry.space_group_name_H-M   'P 1'
#
loop_
_entity.id
_entity.type
_entity.pdbx_description
1 polymer ?
#
loop_
_entity_poly.entity_id
_entity_poly.type
_entity_poly.pdbx_seq_one_letter_code
_entity_poly.pdbx_strand_id
1 'polypeptide(L)'
;MCADLAAPAPRTVRHWLRLTDDEVAPTVLQVEAPSRVEWSSLWPDRPDLRVVFSLEPGDGGSDVHWALYADAPLPGPEHTRHVARRVSTLVFADLRYTYGQ
;
A
#
# COMPACT_ATOMS: atom_id res chain seq x y z
N MET A 1 12.55 2.48 11.37
CA MET A 1 12.35 2.19 9.93
C MET A 1 10.84 2.06 9.70
N CYS A 2 10.11 3.19 9.63
CA CYS A 2 8.67 3.22 9.30
C CYS A 2 8.16 4.66 9.05
N ALA A 3 9.03 5.61 8.70
CA ALA A 3 8.58 6.98 8.39
C ALA A 3 8.02 7.09 6.96
N ASP A 4 8.43 6.18 6.07
CA ASP A 4 8.05 6.22 4.64
C ASP A 4 6.60 5.81 4.39
N LEU A 5 6.07 4.86 5.15
CA LEU A 5 4.68 4.42 5.02
C LEU A 5 3.70 5.39 5.70
N ALA A 6 4.14 6.02 6.79
CA ALA A 6 3.35 6.93 7.62
C ALA A 6 3.13 8.32 6.99
N ALA A 7 3.87 8.68 5.94
CA ALA A 7 3.79 9.99 5.29
C ALA A 7 3.75 9.84 3.76
N PRO A 8 2.58 9.58 3.16
CA PRO A 8 2.42 9.46 1.70
C PRO A 8 2.30 10.82 0.99
N ALA A 9 2.45 11.93 1.72
CA ALA A 9 2.31 13.28 1.17
C ALA A 9 3.49 13.67 0.23
N PRO A 10 3.24 14.52 -0.79
CA PRO A 10 4.05 14.61 -2.00
C PRO A 10 5.29 15.51 -1.89
N ARG A 11 6.04 15.49 -0.77
CA ARG A 11 7.20 16.39 -0.63
C ARG A 11 8.49 15.89 -1.27
N THR A 12 8.57 14.61 -1.63
CA THR A 12 9.70 14.06 -2.38
C THR A 12 9.20 12.88 -3.18
N VAL A 13 9.39 12.91 -4.50
CA VAL A 13 9.15 11.80 -5.42
C VAL A 13 9.71 10.51 -4.82
N ARG A 14 8.83 9.67 -4.25
CA ARG A 14 9.22 8.38 -3.67
C ARG A 14 9.39 7.44 -4.86
N HIS A 15 10.63 7.05 -5.15
CA HIS A 15 10.97 6.21 -6.30
C HIS A 15 10.22 4.87 -6.34
N TRP A 16 9.69 4.43 -5.19
CA TRP A 16 8.95 3.17 -5.04
C TRP A 16 7.44 3.30 -5.25
N LEU A 17 6.85 4.49 -5.01
CA LEU A 17 5.42 4.70 -5.24
C LEU A 17 5.19 5.11 -6.70
N ARG A 18 5.50 4.20 -7.62
CA ARG A 18 5.27 4.41 -9.05
C ARG A 18 3.80 4.22 -9.36
N LEU A 19 3.01 5.28 -9.25
CA LEU A 19 1.59 5.30 -9.61
C LEU A 19 1.42 5.29 -11.14
N THR A 20 0.40 4.62 -11.65
CA THR A 20 -0.02 4.71 -13.06
C THR A 20 -0.97 5.89 -13.28
N ASP A 21 -1.30 6.21 -14.53
CA ASP A 21 -2.18 7.33 -14.89
C ASP A 21 -3.58 7.21 -14.23
N ASP A 22 -4.08 5.98 -14.08
CA ASP A 22 -5.36 5.68 -13.42
C ASP A 22 -5.30 5.62 -11.88
N GLU A 23 -4.16 5.94 -11.27
CA GLU A 23 -3.94 5.83 -9.82
C GLU A 23 -3.68 7.19 -9.18
N VAL A 24 -4.24 7.38 -7.99
CA VAL A 24 -4.02 8.55 -7.15
C VAL A 24 -3.13 8.20 -5.96
N ALA A 25 -2.37 9.18 -5.49
CA ALA A 25 -1.56 9.01 -4.29
C ALA A 25 -2.49 8.75 -3.09
N PRO A 26 -2.34 7.60 -2.40
CA PRO A 26 -3.18 7.31 -1.26
C PRO A 26 -2.87 8.28 -0.12
N THR A 27 -3.90 8.65 0.64
CA THR A 27 -3.73 9.38 1.89
C THR A 27 -3.62 8.37 3.02
N VAL A 28 -2.74 8.61 3.98
CA VAL A 28 -2.66 7.79 5.20
C VAL A 28 -3.87 8.13 6.05
N LEU A 29 -4.71 7.13 6.27
CA LEU A 29 -5.88 7.24 7.15
C LEU A 29 -5.47 7.01 8.60
N GLN A 30 -4.61 6.01 8.84
CA GLN A 30 -4.16 5.65 10.18
C GLN A 30 -2.73 5.11 10.16
N VAL A 31 -1.96 5.40 11.21
CA VAL A 31 -0.61 4.87 11.42
C VAL A 31 -0.53 4.36 12.85
N GLU A 32 -0.30 3.07 12.97
CA GLU A 32 0.00 2.36 14.21
C GLU A 32 1.47 1.95 14.15
N ALA A 33 2.37 2.89 14.44
CA ALA A 33 3.79 2.61 14.35
C ALA A 33 4.24 1.65 15.47
N PRO A 34 5.12 0.67 15.18
CA PRO A 34 5.76 0.35 13.90
C PRO A 34 5.05 -0.74 13.07
N SER A 35 3.88 -1.21 13.51
CA SER A 35 3.30 -2.49 13.11
C SER A 35 2.19 -2.39 12.07
N ARG A 36 1.56 -1.24 11.85
CA ARG A 36 0.46 -1.13 10.89
C ARG A 36 0.29 0.26 10.30
N VAL A 37 -0.07 0.33 9.03
CA VAL A 37 -0.38 1.56 8.30
C VAL A 37 -1.61 1.34 7.43
N GLU A 38 -2.58 2.24 7.50
CA GLU A 38 -3.79 2.21 6.69
C GLU A 38 -3.79 3.34 5.68
N TRP A 39 -3.99 2.97 4.41
CA TRP A 39 -4.07 3.86 3.27
C TRP A 39 -5.50 3.92 2.75
N SER A 40 -5.87 5.11 2.27
CA SER A 40 -7.06 5.31 1.47
C SER A 40 -6.93 4.62 0.12
N SER A 41 -8.03 4.61 -0.64
CA SER A 41 -8.00 4.07 -1.99
C SER A 41 -6.95 4.76 -2.86
N LEU A 42 -6.27 3.95 -3.69
CA LEU A 42 -5.39 4.41 -4.75
C LEU A 42 -6.16 4.61 -6.07
N TRP A 43 -7.43 4.18 -6.16
CA TRP A 43 -8.21 4.25 -7.39
C TRP A 43 -9.35 5.24 -7.23
N PRO A 44 -9.43 6.28 -8.09
CA PRO A 44 -10.50 7.27 -8.01
C PRO A 44 -11.88 6.67 -8.33
N ASP A 45 -11.93 5.60 -9.15
CA ASP A 45 -13.16 4.84 -9.47
C ASP A 45 -13.72 4.08 -8.25
N ARG A 46 -12.86 3.81 -7.26
CA ARG A 46 -13.19 3.00 -6.08
C ARG A 46 -12.70 3.65 -4.79
N PRO A 47 -13.29 4.78 -4.38
CA PRO A 47 -12.89 5.48 -3.14
C PRO A 47 -13.19 4.66 -1.87
N ASP A 48 -14.00 3.60 -1.98
CA ASP A 48 -14.33 2.64 -0.93
C ASP A 48 -13.18 1.70 -0.56
N LEU A 49 -12.19 1.53 -1.44
CA LEU A 49 -11.06 0.64 -1.18
C LEU A 49 -10.14 1.20 -0.11
N ARG A 50 -9.62 0.30 0.73
CA ARG A 50 -8.59 0.60 1.72
C ARG A 50 -7.51 -0.45 1.67
N VAL A 51 -6.26 0.00 1.80
CA VAL A 51 -5.10 -0.89 1.84
C VAL A 51 -4.50 -0.79 3.22
N VAL A 52 -4.46 -1.91 3.93
CA VAL A 52 -3.86 -2.00 5.26
C VAL A 52 -2.57 -2.77 5.14
N PHE A 53 -1.47 -2.15 5.54
CA PHE A 53 -0.16 -2.76 5.65
C PHE A 53 0.07 -3.13 7.10
N SER A 54 0.50 -4.36 7.35
CA SER A 54 0.92 -4.86 8.65
C SER A 54 2.38 -5.26 8.57
N LEU A 55 3.18 -4.80 9.51
CA LEU A 55 4.61 -5.04 9.63
C LEU A 55 4.82 -5.86 10.88
N GLU A 56 5.30 -7.08 10.70
CA GLU A 56 5.62 -7.98 11.80
C GLU A 56 7.15 -8.09 11.93
N PRO A 57 7.69 -7.99 13.16
CA PRO A 57 9.11 -8.21 13.38
C PRO A 57 9.42 -9.71 13.16
N GLY A 58 10.26 -10.02 12.17
CA GLY A 58 10.71 -11.37 11.85
C GLY A 58 12.15 -11.63 12.29
N ASP A 59 12.53 -12.91 12.31
CA ASP A 59 13.84 -13.43 12.77
C ASP A 59 14.95 -13.13 11.72
N GLY A 60 15.20 -11.85 11.45
CA GLY A 60 16.18 -11.37 10.46
C GLY A 60 15.70 -10.25 9.53
N GLY A 61 14.48 -9.73 9.71
CA GLY A 61 13.91 -8.68 8.88
C GLY A 61 12.55 -8.17 9.39
N SER A 62 11.85 -7.39 8.55
CA SER A 62 10.46 -7.03 8.79
C SER A 62 9.60 -7.73 7.74
N ASP A 63 8.69 -8.59 8.18
CA ASP A 63 7.69 -9.21 7.32
C ASP A 63 6.59 -8.20 7.04
N VAL A 64 6.34 -7.93 5.76
CA VAL A 64 5.32 -6.98 5.31
C VAL A 64 4.14 -7.75 4.77
N HIS A 65 3.03 -7.66 5.48
CA HIS A 65 1.73 -8.17 5.06
C HIS A 65 0.87 -7.00 4.56
N TRP A 66 0.00 -7.26 3.60
CA TRP A 66 -0.99 -6.28 3.16
C TRP A 66 -2.35 -6.96 3.01
N ALA A 67 -3.40 -6.21 3.31
CA ALA A 67 -4.79 -6.63 3.18
C ALA A 67 -5.58 -5.53 2.47
N LEU A 68 -6.47 -5.96 1.58
CA LEU A 68 -7.41 -5.08 0.88
C LEU A 68 -8.78 -5.20 1.52
N TYR A 69 -9.36 -4.05 1.84
CA TYR A 69 -10.73 -3.92 2.31
C TYR A 69 -11.52 -3.15 1.25
N ALA A 70 -12.69 -3.67 0.91
CA ALA A 70 -13.63 -3.05 -0.02
C ALA A 70 -15.02 -3.07 0.61
N ASP A 71 -15.78 -2.00 0.45
CA ASP A 71 -17.18 -1.99 0.86
C ASP A 71 -18.04 -2.71 -0.19
N ALA A 72 -19.26 -3.11 0.18
CA ALA A 72 -20.15 -3.74 -0.76
C ALA A 72 -20.74 -2.67 -1.71
N PRO A 73 -20.81 -2.91 -3.03
CA PRO A 73 -20.53 -4.18 -3.71
C PRO A 73 -19.03 -4.40 -3.99
N LEU A 74 -18.57 -5.61 -3.67
CA LEU A 74 -17.20 -6.03 -3.93
C LEU A 74 -16.86 -5.85 -5.41
N PRO A 75 -15.64 -5.39 -5.73
CA PRO A 75 -15.19 -5.31 -7.11
C PRO A 75 -15.26 -6.69 -7.77
N GLY A 76 -15.59 -6.70 -9.07
CA GLY A 76 -15.56 -7.94 -9.85
C GLY A 76 -14.20 -8.64 -9.74
N PRO A 77 -14.13 -9.95 -10.01
CA PRO A 77 -12.91 -10.73 -9.82
C PRO A 77 -11.73 -10.19 -10.63
N GLU A 78 -11.96 -9.60 -11.80
CA GLU A 78 -10.92 -9.00 -12.65
C GLU A 78 -10.30 -7.76 -12.01
N HIS A 79 -11.14 -6.85 -11.50
CA HIS A 79 -10.69 -5.63 -10.83
C HIS A 79 -9.98 -5.98 -9.51
N THR A 80 -10.51 -6.93 -8.75
CA THR A 80 -9.86 -7.44 -7.53
C THR A 80 -8.46 -7.98 -7.82
N ARG A 81 -8.32 -8.80 -8.88
CA ARG A 81 -7.02 -9.34 -9.30
C ARG A 81 -6.06 -8.24 -9.75
N HIS A 82 -6.57 -7.23 -10.46
CA HIS A 82 -5.78 -6.08 -10.90
C HIS A 82 -5.20 -5.32 -9.70
N VAL A 83 -6.06 -4.93 -8.76
CA VAL A 83 -5.69 -4.23 -7.52
C VAL A 83 -4.69 -5.06 -6.70
N ALA A 84 -4.97 -6.34 -6.48
CA ALA A 84 -4.09 -7.24 -5.73
C ALA A 84 -2.70 -7.37 -6.36
N ARG A 85 -2.63 -7.53 -7.69
CA ARG A 85 -1.36 -7.58 -8.43
C ARG A 85 -0.60 -6.27 -8.32
N ARG A 86 -1.30 -5.15 -8.33
CA ARG A 86 -0.70 -3.83 -8.25
C ARG A 86 -0.10 -3.55 -6.88
N VAL A 87 -0.87 -3.78 -5.80
CA VAL A 87 -0.39 -3.65 -4.43
C VAL A 87 0.78 -4.61 -4.19
N SER A 88 0.69 -5.85 -4.67
CA SER A 88 1.82 -6.79 -4.62
C SER A 88 3.07 -6.22 -5.30
N THR A 89 2.93 -5.54 -6.44
CA THR A 89 4.07 -4.94 -7.14
C THR A 89 4.67 -3.80 -6.32
N LEU A 90 3.83 -2.91 -5.77
CA LEU A 90 4.27 -1.81 -4.92
C LEU A 90 5.01 -2.31 -3.66
N VAL A 91 4.50 -3.37 -3.02
CA VAL A 91 5.13 -3.95 -1.81
C VAL A 91 6.36 -4.79 -2.14
N PHE A 92 6.28 -5.72 -3.09
CA PHE A 92 7.37 -6.68 -3.32
C PHE A 92 8.46 -6.14 -4.25
N ALA A 93 8.13 -5.33 -5.25
CA ALA A 93 9.14 -4.80 -6.17
C ALA A 93 9.73 -3.50 -5.63
N ASP A 94 8.87 -2.55 -5.29
CA ASP A 94 9.29 -1.19 -5.06
C ASP A 94 9.68 -0.94 -3.57
N LEU A 95 8.97 -1.51 -2.58
CA LEU A 95 9.34 -1.41 -1.16
C LEU A 95 10.58 -2.26 -0.82
N ARG A 96 10.67 -3.49 -1.33
CA ARG A 96 11.82 -4.38 -1.09
C ARG A 96 13.11 -3.80 -1.69
N TYR A 97 13.03 -3.18 -2.87
CA TYR A 97 14.16 -2.51 -3.50
C TYR A 97 14.65 -1.30 -2.69
N THR A 98 13.73 -0.59 -2.01
CA THR A 98 14.06 0.56 -1.16
C THR A 98 14.73 0.16 0.15
N TYR A 99 14.40 -1.03 0.68
CA TYR A 99 14.96 -1.52 1.94
C TYR A 99 16.09 -2.55 1.80
N GLY A 100 16.56 -2.80 0.57
CA GLY A 100 17.84 -3.43 0.30
C GLY A 100 18.02 -4.80 0.97
N GLN A 101 17.12 -5.74 0.67
CA GLN A 101 17.40 -7.17 0.84
C GLN A 101 17.96 -7.73 -0.46
#